data_AF-A0A9J6GBE3-F1
#
_entry.id   AF-A0A9J6GBE3-F1
#
_cell.length_a   1.000
_cell.length_b   1.000
_cell.length_c   1.000
_cell.angle_alpha   90.00
_cell.angle_beta   90.00
_cell.angle_gamma   90.00
#
_symmetry.space_group_name_H-M   'P 1'
#
loop_
_entity.id
_entity.type
_entity.pdbx_description
1 polymer ?
#
loop_
_entity_poly.entity_id
_entity_poly.type
_entity_poly.pdbx_seq_one_letter_code
_entity_poly.pdbx_strand_id
1 'polypeptide(L)'
;MEELKKSLDFINNEFEAVKLQNTTLVATNKKLVESNDVLARKVAALEQYSRANNLEIRGVPVTQGEGCLEIVKQLGDAIGCTVQTEDIDTAHRVPPHN
;
A
#
# COMPACT_ATOMS: atom_id res chain seq x y z
N MET A 1 -11.42 60.49 -0.19
CA MET A 1 -11.31 59.81 -1.51
C MET A 1 -9.92 59.18 -1.68
N GLU A 2 -8.84 59.86 -1.28
CA GLU A 2 -7.45 59.37 -1.29
C GLU A 2 -7.23 58.07 -0.47
N GLU A 3 -7.72 58.03 0.78
CA GLU A 3 -7.52 56.87 1.67
C GLU A 3 -8.27 55.63 1.20
N LEU A 4 -9.45 55.82 0.61
CA LEU A 4 -10.23 54.74 0.02
C LEU A 4 -9.49 54.11 -1.17
N LYS A 5 -8.83 54.92 -2.00
CA LYS A 5 -7.99 54.40 -3.10
C LYS A 5 -6.82 53.58 -2.57
N LYS A 6 -6.10 54.08 -1.55
CA LYS A 6 -4.99 53.33 -0.92
C LYS A 6 -5.43 51.99 -0.34
N SER A 7 -6.59 51.96 0.31
CA SER A 7 -7.16 50.71 0.84
C SER A 7 -7.55 49.74 -0.28
N LEU A 8 -8.09 50.24 -1.39
CA LEU A 8 -8.46 49.43 -2.54
C LEU A 8 -7.24 48.83 -3.24
N ASP A 9 -6.18 49.63 -3.42
CA ASP A 9 -4.91 49.18 -3.99
C ASP A 9 -4.25 48.10 -3.12
N PHE A 10 -4.28 48.29 -1.79
CA PHE A 10 -3.79 47.28 -0.83
C PHE A 10 -4.55 45.96 -0.96
N ILE A 11 -5.89 46.01 -0.93
CA ILE A 11 -6.74 44.80 -1.07
C ILE A 11 -6.50 44.12 -2.42
N ASN A 12 -6.33 44.87 -3.50
CA ASN A 12 -6.09 44.31 -4.82
C ASN A 12 -4.74 43.58 -4.89
N ASN A 13 -3.70 44.13 -4.26
CA ASN A 13 -2.39 43.48 -4.17
C ASN A 13 -2.43 42.18 -3.35
N GLU A 14 -3.09 42.21 -2.19
CA GLU A 14 -3.29 41.01 -1.36
C GLU A 14 -4.13 39.95 -2.09
N PHE A 15 -5.17 40.37 -2.82
CA PHE A 15 -6.00 39.47 -3.62
C PHE A 15 -5.19 38.76 -4.71
N GLU A 16 -4.37 39.49 -5.46
CA GLU A 16 -3.52 38.89 -6.49
C GLU A 16 -2.44 37.98 -5.88
N ALA A 17 -1.89 38.30 -4.70
CA ALA A 17 -0.96 37.44 -3.98
C ALA A 17 -1.62 36.11 -3.56
N VAL A 18 -2.82 36.16 -2.97
CA VAL A 18 -3.58 34.98 -2.56
C VAL A 18 -3.96 34.13 -3.78
N LYS A 19 -4.36 34.77 -4.88
CA LYS A 19 -4.68 34.08 -6.14
C LYS A 19 -3.46 33.36 -6.71
N LEU A 20 -2.29 34.01 -6.70
CA LEU A 20 -1.04 33.38 -7.13
C LEU A 20 -0.68 32.18 -6.25
N GLN A 21 -0.80 32.31 -4.92
CA GLN A 21 -0.58 31.19 -4.00
C GLN A 21 -1.55 30.05 -4.26
N ASN A 22 -2.83 30.33 -4.48
CA ASN A 22 -3.84 29.31 -4.78
C ASN A 22 -3.49 28.54 -6.07
N THR A 23 -3.14 29.24 -7.15
CA THR A 23 -2.74 28.58 -8.40
C THR A 23 -1.52 27.68 -8.21
N THR A 24 -0.55 28.11 -7.40
CA THR A 24 0.66 27.34 -7.08
C THR A 24 0.34 26.12 -6.22
N LEU A 25 -0.53 26.28 -5.22
CA LEU A 25 -1.01 25.19 -4.37
C LEU A 25 -1.75 24.13 -5.18
N VAL A 26 -2.66 24.54 -6.07
CA VAL A 26 -3.40 23.61 -6.94
C VAL A 26 -2.44 22.84 -7.85
N ALA A 27 -1.48 23.52 -8.47
CA ALA A 27 -0.49 22.87 -9.34
C ALA A 27 0.40 21.88 -8.58
N THR A 28 0.82 22.24 -7.35
CA THR A 28 1.66 21.38 -6.52
C THR A 28 0.88 20.17 -6.00
N ASN A 29 -0.35 20.38 -5.54
CA ASN A 29 -1.21 19.31 -5.04
C ASN A 29 -1.46 18.27 -6.15
N LYS A 30 -1.75 18.72 -7.38
CA LYS A 30 -1.88 17.81 -8.52
C LYS A 30 -0.64 16.92 -8.72
N LYS A 31 0.57 17.50 -8.69
CA LYS A 31 1.82 16.74 -8.82
C LYS A 31 2.03 15.75 -7.66
N LEU A 32 1.66 16.14 -6.45
CA LEU A 32 1.76 15.28 -5.26
C LEU A 32 0.80 14.09 -5.36
N VAL A 33 -0.43 14.32 -5.78
CA VAL A 33 -1.43 13.24 -6.02
C VAL A 33 -0.90 12.26 -7.06
N GLU A 34 -0.44 12.76 -8.21
CA GLU A 34 0.14 11.92 -9.27
C GLU A 34 1.34 11.09 -8.76
N SER A 35 2.22 11.71 -7.97
CA SER A 35 3.38 11.01 -7.39
C SER A 35 2.96 9.96 -6.38
N ASN A 36 1.97 10.26 -5.54
CA ASN A 36 1.43 9.34 -4.55
C ASN A 36 0.79 8.13 -5.23
N ASP A 37 0.03 8.32 -6.31
CA ASP A 37 -0.57 7.24 -7.08
C ASP A 37 0.48 6.34 -7.74
N VAL A 38 1.58 6.92 -8.22
CA VAL A 38 2.72 6.15 -8.74
C VAL A 38 3.38 5.33 -7.62
N LEU A 39 3.62 5.93 -6.46
CA LEU A 39 4.23 5.25 -5.32
C LEU A 39 3.34 4.13 -4.77
N ALA A 40 2.04 4.38 -4.62
CA ALA A 40 1.08 3.38 -4.18
C ALA A 40 1.09 2.14 -5.09
N ARG A 41 1.11 2.35 -6.41
CA ARG A 41 1.22 1.24 -7.38
C ARG A 41 2.54 0.48 -7.27
N LYS A 42 3.65 1.19 -7.05
CA LYS A 42 4.96 0.55 -6.85
C LYS A 42 4.99 -0.29 -5.57
N VAL A 43 4.43 0.22 -4.47
CA VAL A 43 4.32 -0.53 -3.21
C VAL A 43 3.49 -1.79 -3.42
N ALA A 44 2.31 -1.67 -4.03
CA ALA A 44 1.46 -2.82 -4.33
C ALA A 44 2.19 -3.87 -5.21
N ALA A 45 2.94 -3.43 -6.22
CA ALA A 45 3.72 -4.33 -7.07
C ALA A 45 4.84 -5.04 -6.30
N LEU A 46 5.54 -4.33 -5.41
CA LEU A 46 6.59 -4.92 -4.56
C LEU A 46 6.00 -5.91 -3.55
N GLU A 47 4.84 -5.60 -3.00
CA GLU A 47 4.08 -6.46 -2.09
C GLU A 47 3.55 -7.72 -2.78
N GLN A 48 3.12 -7.61 -4.03
CA GLN A 48 2.74 -8.76 -4.84
C GLN A 48 3.96 -9.61 -5.18
N TYR A 49 5.06 -8.97 -5.56
CA TYR A 49 6.32 -9.65 -5.89
C TYR A 49 6.89 -10.42 -4.69
N SER A 50 6.87 -9.83 -3.50
CA SER A 50 7.36 -10.48 -2.27
C SER A 50 6.55 -11.71 -1.88
N ARG A 51 5.31 -11.84 -2.36
CA ARG A 51 4.41 -12.98 -2.12
C ARG A 51 4.27 -13.90 -3.34
N ALA A 52 5.03 -13.67 -4.42
CA ALA A 52 4.88 -14.40 -5.67
C ALA A 52 5.03 -15.93 -5.52
N ASN A 53 5.87 -16.36 -4.56
CA ASN A 53 6.11 -17.77 -4.26
C ASN A 53 5.41 -18.24 -2.97
N ASN A 54 4.51 -17.43 -2.40
CA ASN A 54 3.79 -17.80 -1.19
C ASN A 54 2.51 -18.56 -1.56
N LEU A 55 2.24 -19.65 -0.86
CA LEU A 55 0.98 -20.39 -0.97
C LEU A 55 0.14 -20.21 0.31
N GLU A 56 -1.10 -19.78 0.15
CA GLU A 56 -2.07 -19.74 1.24
C GLU A 56 -2.93 -21.00 1.24
N ILE A 57 -2.87 -21.78 2.33
CA ILE A 57 -3.65 -23.01 2.49
C ILE A 57 -4.79 -22.76 3.48
N ARG A 58 -6.03 -22.87 2.99
CA ARG A 58 -7.25 -22.65 3.78
C ARG A 58 -7.93 -23.96 4.17
N GLY A 59 -8.72 -23.90 5.24
CA GLY A 59 -9.55 -25.03 5.68
C GLY A 59 -8.81 -26.09 6.50
N VAL A 60 -7.58 -25.82 6.94
CA VAL A 60 -6.85 -26.69 7.86
C VAL A 60 -7.24 -26.36 9.30
N PRO A 61 -7.81 -27.31 10.07
CA PRO A 61 -8.13 -27.10 11.48
C PRO A 61 -6.87 -26.78 12.31
N VAL A 62 -7.00 -25.90 13.29
CA VAL A 62 -5.92 -25.57 14.23
C VAL A 62 -5.86 -26.64 15.32
N THR A 63 -4.68 -27.22 15.51
CA THR A 63 -4.44 -28.24 16.54
C THR A 63 -3.29 -27.86 17.46
N GLN A 64 -3.32 -28.32 18.72
CA GLN A 64 -2.28 -28.01 19.69
C GLN A 64 -0.98 -28.73 19.34
N GLY A 65 0.14 -28.00 19.31
CA GLY A 65 1.45 -28.57 19.00
C GLY A 65 1.66 -28.90 17.52
N GLU A 66 0.89 -28.30 16.62
CA GLU A 66 0.99 -28.55 15.18
C GLU A 66 2.28 -28.02 14.56
N GLY A 67 2.85 -28.81 13.64
CA GLY A 67 3.96 -28.38 12.80
C GLY A 67 3.45 -27.97 11.42
N CYS A 68 3.51 -26.67 11.09
CA CYS A 68 3.03 -26.18 9.78
C CYS A 68 3.79 -26.83 8.60
N LEU A 69 5.09 -27.11 8.75
CA LEU A 69 5.88 -27.84 7.74
C LEU A 69 5.33 -29.24 7.48
N GLU A 70 5.03 -29.99 8.53
CA GLU A 70 4.52 -31.37 8.40
C GLU A 70 3.11 -31.40 7.81
N ILE A 71 2.27 -30.42 8.14
CA ILE A 71 0.97 -30.24 7.49
C ILE A 71 1.13 -30.05 5.97
N VAL A 72 2.07 -29.21 5.54
CA VAL A 72 2.31 -28.95 4.11
C VAL A 72 2.80 -30.22 3.41
N LYS A 73 3.72 -30.97 4.01
CA LYS A 73 4.21 -32.25 3.46
C LYS A 73 3.09 -33.28 3.33
N GLN A 74 2.28 -33.46 4.37
CA GLN A 74 1.13 -34.38 4.34
C GLN A 74 0.11 -33.98 3.28
N LEU A 75 -0.12 -32.68 3.09
CA LEU A 75 -1.01 -32.20 2.04
C LEU A 75 -0.42 -32.47 0.65
N GLY A 76 0.88 -32.26 0.46
CA GLY A 76 1.60 -32.62 -0.76
C GLY A 76 1.44 -34.10 -1.10
N ASP A 77 1.72 -34.98 -0.14
CA ASP A 77 1.58 -36.42 -0.32
C ASP A 77 0.14 -36.82 -0.70
N ALA A 78 -0.86 -36.19 -0.07
CA ALA A 78 -2.27 -36.43 -0.36
C ALA A 78 -2.68 -36.05 -1.81
N ILE A 79 -1.96 -35.12 -2.44
CA ILE A 79 -2.19 -34.71 -3.84
C ILE A 79 -1.17 -35.29 -4.82
N GLY A 80 -0.28 -36.19 -4.37
CA GLY A 80 0.76 -36.79 -5.20
C GLY A 80 1.93 -35.84 -5.53
N CYS A 81 2.16 -34.83 -4.69
CA CYS A 81 3.26 -33.88 -4.80
C CYS A 81 4.23 -34.08 -3.63
N THR A 82 5.41 -34.62 -3.89
CA THR A 82 6.44 -34.77 -2.86
C THR A 82 7.04 -33.39 -2.54
N VAL A 83 6.86 -32.92 -1.31
CA VAL A 83 7.43 -31.67 -0.79
C VAL A 83 8.50 -31.99 0.24
N GLN A 84 9.71 -31.47 0.02
CA GLN A 84 10.82 -31.60 0.96
C GLN A 84 10.92 -30.36 1.87
N THR A 85 11.67 -30.47 2.95
CA THR A 85 11.83 -29.34 3.89
C THR A 85 12.58 -28.18 3.22
N GLU A 86 13.51 -28.52 2.34
CA GLU A 86 14.35 -27.59 1.59
C GLU A 86 13.57 -26.80 0.53
N ASP A 87 12.38 -27.28 0.15
CA ASP A 87 11.47 -26.58 -0.77
C ASP A 87 10.71 -25.44 -0.08
N ILE A 88 10.77 -25.35 1.26
CA ILE A 88 9.99 -24.41 2.08
C ILE A 88 10.91 -23.48 2.86
N ASP A 89 10.92 -22.20 2.50
CA ASP A 89 11.65 -21.17 3.26
C ASP A 89 11.04 -20.94 4.65
N THR A 90 9.71 -20.88 4.75
CA THR A 90 8.99 -20.64 6.02
C THR A 90 7.55 -21.14 5.92
N ALA A 91 7.04 -21.77 6.98
CA ALA A 91 5.63 -22.15 7.11
C ALA A 91 5.08 -21.71 8.47
N HIS A 92 3.98 -20.97 8.47
CA HIS A 92 3.32 -20.48 9.68
C HIS A 92 1.83 -20.24 9.44
N ARG A 93 1.05 -20.15 10.52
CA ARG A 93 -0.35 -19.72 10.47
C ARG A 93 -0.41 -18.21 10.19
N VAL A 94 -1.30 -17.83 9.29
CA VAL A 94 -1.65 -16.42 9.06
C VAL A 94 -2.92 -16.06 9.84
N PRO A 95 -3.02 -14.84 10.38
CA PRO A 95 -4.26 -14.37 10.99
C PRO A 95 -5.42 -14.44 9.98
N PRO A 96 -6.65 -14.79 10.44
CA PRO A 96 -7.82 -14.74 9.58
C PRO A 96 -8.00 -13.31 9.06
N HIS A 97 -8.10 -13.15 7.74
CA HIS A 97 -8.52 -11.90 7.13
C HIS A 97 -10.05 -11.78 7.27
N ASN A 98 -10.53 -10.67 7.84
CA ASN A 98 -11.94 -10.28 7.84
C ASN A 98 -12.35 -9.67 6.50
#